data_AF-A0A962V0H8-F1
#
_entry.id   AF-A0A962V0H8-F1
#
_cell.length_a   1.000
_cell.length_b   1.000
_cell.length_c   1.000
_cell.angle_alpha   90.00
_cell.angle_beta   90.00
_cell.angle_gamma   90.00
#
_symmetry.space_group_name_H-M   'P 1'
#
loop_
_entity.id
_entity.type
_entity.pdbx_description
1 polymer ?
#
loop_
_entity_poly.entity_id
_entity_poly.type
_entity_poly.pdbx_seq_one_letter_code
_entity_poly.pdbx_strand_id
1 'polypeptide(L)' 'GVTNMAAICAICKSQFTKVLPYYGMDMDMIVSVHQLVSNAIILTGQTSDDDDDESEDDAA' A
#
# COMPACT_ATOMS: atom_id res chain seq x y z
N GLY A 1 -7.36 -11.89 16.22
CA GLY A 1 -6.60 -12.67 15.22
C GLY A 1 -6.04 -11.72 14.18
N VAL A 2 -5.06 -12.16 13.40
CA VAL A 2 -4.53 -11.39 12.24
C VAL A 2 -5.37 -11.69 10.99
N THR A 3 -5.67 -10.68 10.18
CA THR A 3 -6.49 -10.82 8.96
C THR A 3 -5.64 -10.90 7.69
N ASN A 4 -4.48 -10.24 7.69
CA ASN A 4 -3.57 -10.16 6.54
C ASN A 4 -2.12 -10.14 7.02
N MET A 5 -1.21 -10.67 6.20
CA MET A 5 0.23 -10.61 6.39
C MET A 5 0.82 -9.59 5.42
N ALA A 6 1.49 -8.55 5.93
CA ALA A 6 2.14 -7.55 5.09
C ALA A 6 3.58 -7.99 4.74
N ALA A 7 3.93 -7.94 3.47
CA ALA A 7 5.27 -8.24 2.96
C ALA A 7 5.87 -7.03 2.25
N ILE A 8 7.05 -6.57 2.70
CA ILE A 8 7.77 -5.45 2.06
C ILE A 8 8.64 -5.89 0.87
N CYS A 9 8.98 -7.17 0.82
CA CYS A 9 9.88 -7.77 -0.15
C CYS A 9 9.08 -8.57 -1.19
N ALA A 10 9.22 -8.23 -2.48
CA ALA A 10 8.46 -8.85 -3.56
C ALA A 10 8.74 -10.35 -3.72
N ILE A 11 10.01 -10.76 -3.60
CA ILE A 11 10.42 -12.18 -3.63
C ILE A 11 9.81 -12.89 -2.41
N CYS A 12 9.84 -12.26 -1.26
CA CYS A 12 9.30 -12.83 -0.03
C CYS A 12 7.79 -13.05 -0.17
N LYS A 13 7.07 -12.09 -0.76
CA LYS A 13 5.65 -12.28 -1.09
C LYS A 13 5.44 -13.51 -1.97
N SER A 14 6.14 -13.64 -3.10
CA SER A 14 5.93 -14.74 -4.05
C SER A 14 6.32 -16.12 -3.50
N GLN A 15 7.31 -16.16 -2.60
CA GLN A 15 7.70 -17.38 -1.89
C GLN A 15 6.66 -17.76 -0.85
N PHE A 16 6.21 -16.80 -0.02
CA PHE A 16 5.27 -17.08 1.06
C PHE A 16 3.84 -17.36 0.57
N THR A 17 3.38 -16.80 -0.56
CA THR A 17 2.10 -17.19 -1.19
C THR A 17 2.02 -18.70 -1.41
N LYS A 18 3.14 -19.37 -1.70
CA LYS A 18 3.18 -20.84 -1.84
C LYS A 18 3.37 -21.58 -0.52
N VAL A 19 3.92 -20.92 0.50
CA VAL A 19 4.21 -21.53 1.81
C VAL A 19 2.98 -21.54 2.72
N LEU A 20 2.20 -20.45 2.74
CA LEU A 20 1.04 -20.27 3.61
C LEU A 20 -0.02 -21.39 3.49
N PRO A 21 -0.33 -21.94 2.30
CA PRO A 21 -1.27 -23.06 2.17
C PRO A 21 -0.86 -24.33 2.91
N TYR A 22 0.45 -24.58 3.11
CA TYR A 22 0.90 -25.73 3.90
C TYR A 22 0.50 -25.63 5.39
N TYR A 23 0.14 -24.44 5.85
CA TYR A 23 -0.30 -24.15 7.22
C TYR A 23 -1.80 -23.85 7.31
N GLY A 24 -2.58 -24.13 6.25
CA GLY A 24 -4.02 -23.87 6.22
C GLY A 24 -4.41 -22.40 6.15
N MET A 25 -3.48 -21.52 5.74
CA MET A 25 -3.74 -20.10 5.49
C MET A 25 -3.94 -19.86 4.00
N ASP A 26 -4.87 -18.97 3.67
CA ASP A 26 -5.17 -18.65 2.28
C ASP A 26 -4.00 -17.93 1.58
N MET A 27 -3.88 -18.16 0.27
CA MET A 27 -2.79 -17.59 -0.55
C MET A 27 -2.87 -16.06 -0.66
N ASP A 28 -4.07 -15.49 -0.59
CA ASP A 28 -4.37 -14.07 -0.73
C ASP A 28 -4.17 -13.28 0.58
N MET A 29 -3.94 -13.99 1.70
CA MET A 29 -3.69 -13.38 2.99
C MET A 29 -2.41 -12.50 2.98
N ILE A 30 -1.45 -12.76 2.08
CA ILE A 30 -0.21 -11.99 1.97
C ILE A 30 -0.29 -10.84 0.97
N VAL A 31 -0.14 -9.61 1.47
CA VAL A 31 -0.28 -8.34 0.73
C VAL A 31 1.02 -7.55 0.73
N SER A 32 1.27 -6.72 -0.31
CA SER A 32 2.47 -5.89 -0.35
C SER A 32 2.32 -4.68 0.57
N VAL A 33 3.35 -4.32 1.34
CA VAL A 33 3.36 -3.09 2.14
C VAL A 33 3.08 -1.87 1.26
N HIS A 34 3.70 -1.81 0.08
CA HIS A 34 3.48 -0.69 -0.86
C HIS A 34 1.98 -0.50 -1.21
N GLN A 35 1.21 -1.60 -1.33
CA GLN A 35 -0.23 -1.53 -1.59
C GLN A 35 -1.01 -1.04 -0.39
N LEU A 36 -0.56 -1.38 0.82
CA LEU A 36 -1.22 -0.97 2.06
C LEU A 36 -1.05 0.51 2.37
N VAL A 37 0.07 1.10 1.96
CA VAL A 37 0.40 2.49 2.32
C VAL A 37 0.41 3.45 1.14
N SER A 38 0.08 3.00 -0.08
CA SER A 38 0.16 3.79 -1.33
C SER A 38 -0.40 5.21 -1.17
N ASN A 39 -1.66 5.35 -0.73
CA ASN A 39 -2.33 6.64 -0.59
C ASN A 39 -2.18 7.23 0.82
N ALA A 40 -1.52 6.52 1.74
CA ALA A 40 -1.33 6.94 3.13
C ALA A 40 0.06 7.52 3.39
N ILE A 41 0.97 7.43 2.41
CA ILE A 41 2.29 8.06 2.49
C ILE A 41 2.15 9.53 2.11
N ILE A 42 2.44 10.41 3.07
CA ILE A 42 2.62 11.85 2.87
C ILE A 42 4.11 12.14 3.04
N LEU A 43 4.80 12.52 1.96
CA LEU A 43 6.20 12.90 2.01
C LEU A 43 6.33 14.41 2.28
N THR A 44 7.36 14.81 3.03
CA THR A 44 7.66 16.22 3.23
C THR A 44 7.89 16.91 1.89
N GLY A 45 7.05 17.90 1.55
CA GLY A 45 7.11 18.62 0.28
C GLY A 45 6.32 17.98 -0.87
N GLN A 46 5.56 16.92 -0.62
CA GLN A 46 4.58 16.39 -1.56
C GLN A 46 3.34 17.29 -1.53
N THR A 47 3.02 17.92 -2.67
CA THR A 47 1.70 18.52 -2.93
C THR A 47 0.77 17.38 -3.33
N SER A 48 -0.38 17.27 -2.68
CA SER A 48 -1.37 16.27 -3.07
C SER A 48 -2.10 16.80 -4.29
N ASP A 49 -2.56 15.93 -5.21
CA ASP A 49 -3.32 16.39 -6.38
C ASP A 49 -4.64 17.12 -5.98
N ASP A 50 -5.07 16.98 -4.71
CA ASP A 50 -6.18 17.73 -4.10
C ASP A 50 -5.83 19.19 -3.73
N ASP A 51 -4.54 19.57 -3.71
CA ASP A 51 -4.07 20.92 -3.37
C ASP A 51 -3.99 21.87 -4.60
N ASP A 52 -4.18 21.35 -5.82
CA ASP A 52 -4.03 22.11 -7.08
C ASP A 52 -5.30 22.93 -7.46
N ASP A 53 -6.43 22.79 -6.75
CA ASP A 53 -7.71 23.45 -7.07
C ASP A 53 -7.91 24.84 -6.37
N GLU A 54 -6.97 25.31 -5.54
CA GLU A 54 -7.15 26.56 -4.75
C GLU A 54 -6.38 27.81 -5.26
N SER A 55 -5.82 27.82 -6.48
CA SER A 55 -4.94 28.93 -6.92
C SER A 55 -5.33 29.72 -8.19
N GLU A 56 -6.53 29.56 -8.76
CA GLU A 56 -6.92 30.26 -10.02
C GLU A 56 -7.99 31.37 -9.92
N ASP A 57 -8.36 31.91 -8.74
CA ASP A 57 -9.45 32.92 -8.65
C ASP A 57 -9.11 34.22 -7.88
N ASP A 58 -7.93 34.82 -8.09
CA ASP A 58 -7.63 36.19 -7.59
C ASP A 58 -6.82 37.05 -8.60
N ALA A 59 -7.36 37.18 -9.81
CA ALA A 59 -6.90 38.19 -10.77
C ALA A 59 -8.05 38.74 -11.63
N ALA A 60 -8.86 39.63 -11.05
CA ALA A 60 -9.70 40.59 -11.78
C ALA A 60 -10.00 41.85 -10.95
#